data_AF-A0A952EW74-F1
#
_entry.id   AF-A0A952EW74-F1
#
_cell.length_a   1.000
_cell.length_b   1.000
_cell.length_c   1.000
_cell.angle_alpha   90.00
_cell.angle_beta   90.00
_cell.angle_gamma   90.00
#
_symmetry.space_group_name_H-M   'P 1'
#
loop_
_entity.id
_entity.type
_entity.pdbx_description
1 polymer ?
#
loop_
_entity_poly.entity_id
_entity_poly.type
_entity_poly.pdbx_seq_one_letter_code
_entity_poly.pdbx_strand_id
1 'polypeptide(L)'
;METRHQLQGIELRYALTMYLLQHGATTVSELIEAMEWQGFDIGGRASKQVSDALRWERRRGRVRRLARGLYGPGYVPRATEYRIHQRVLTLRAAAKPLWLGGTRL
;
A
#
# COMPACT_ATOMS: atom_id res chain seq x y z
N MET A 1 10.30 -19.69 -6.61
CA MET A 1 10.25 -18.47 -5.78
C MET A 1 9.30 -17.53 -6.47
N GLU A 2 8.16 -17.26 -5.84
CA GLU A 2 7.17 -16.31 -6.35
C GLU A 2 7.77 -14.91 -6.21
N THR A 3 8.04 -14.23 -7.31
CA THR A 3 8.72 -12.93 -7.32
C THR A 3 7.75 -11.86 -6.80
N ARG A 4 7.64 -11.71 -5.47
CA ARG A 4 6.82 -10.65 -4.86
C ARG A 4 7.47 -9.29 -5.12
N HIS A 5 6.65 -8.31 -5.47
CA HIS A 5 7.14 -6.96 -5.76
C HIS A 5 7.37 -6.20 -4.45
N GLN A 6 8.63 -5.88 -4.15
CA GLN A 6 8.98 -5.21 -2.91
C GLN A 6 8.67 -3.70 -2.98
N LEU A 7 7.72 -3.23 -2.17
CA LEU A 7 7.34 -1.83 -2.07
C LEU A 7 8.36 -1.04 -1.26
N GLN A 8 8.82 0.07 -1.83
CA GLN A 8 9.76 0.97 -1.15
C GLN A 8 9.35 2.45 -1.25
N GLY A 9 9.72 3.24 -0.24
CA GLY A 9 9.57 4.69 -0.26
C GLY A 9 8.16 5.17 -0.60
N ILE A 10 8.03 5.84 -1.74
CA ILE A 10 6.75 6.43 -2.19
C ILE A 10 5.71 5.39 -2.56
N GLU A 11 6.12 4.21 -3.01
CA GLU A 11 5.23 3.14 -3.47
C GLU A 11 4.49 2.53 -2.28
N LEU A 12 5.21 2.22 -1.21
CA LEU A 12 4.62 1.77 0.05
C LEU A 12 3.63 2.80 0.60
N ARG A 13 4.01 4.08 0.60
CA ARG A 13 3.13 5.17 1.07
C ARG A 13 1.84 5.24 0.27
N TYR A 14 1.93 5.10 -1.05
CA TYR A 14 0.79 5.20 -1.95
C TYR A 14 -0.11 3.97 -1.86
N ALA A 15 0.46 2.76 -1.80
CA ALA A 15 -0.30 1.53 -1.63
C ALA A 15 -1.11 1.53 -0.32
N LEU A 16 -0.47 1.91 0.80
CA LEU A 16 -1.14 2.01 2.10
C LEU A 16 -2.21 3.10 2.13
N THR A 17 -1.93 4.29 1.56
CA THR A 17 -2.93 5.37 1.50
C THR A 17 -4.13 4.96 0.65
N MET A 18 -3.89 4.33 -0.50
CA MET A 18 -4.97 3.84 -1.36
C MET A 18 -5.81 2.78 -0.67
N TYR A 19 -5.18 1.87 0.08
CA TYR A 19 -5.91 0.87 0.85
C TYR A 19 -6.81 1.51 1.90
N LEU A 20 -6.29 2.46 2.68
CA LEU A 20 -7.09 3.17 3.70
C LEU A 20 -8.24 3.98 3.08
N LEU A 21 -8.06 4.55 1.88
CA LEU A 21 -9.14 5.24 1.16
C LEU A 21 -10.25 4.28 0.72
N GLN A 22 -9.90 3.04 0.34
CA GLN A 22 -10.84 2.02 -0.14
C GLN A 22 -11.56 1.29 1.00
N HIS A 23 -10.86 1.03 2.10
CA HIS A 23 -11.32 0.13 3.16
C HIS A 23 -11.57 0.82 4.51
N GLY A 24 -11.21 2.09 4.65
CA GLY A 24 -11.45 2.86 5.86
C GLY A 24 -10.39 2.62 6.94
N ALA A 25 -10.83 2.49 8.19
CA ALA A 25 -9.94 2.31 9.32
C ALA A 25 -9.35 0.90 9.34
N THR A 26 -8.03 0.77 9.43
CA THR A 26 -7.31 -0.50 9.32
C THR A 26 -6.11 -0.51 10.26
N THR A 27 -5.86 -1.65 10.90
CA THR A 27 -4.71 -1.85 11.77
C THR A 27 -3.41 -2.06 10.99
N VAL A 28 -2.26 -1.85 11.62
CA VAL A 28 -0.95 -2.10 10.99
C VAL A 28 -0.78 -3.55 10.55
N SER A 29 -1.28 -4.52 11.31
CA SER A 29 -1.23 -5.95 10.94
C SER A 29 -2.07 -6.23 9.70
N GLU A 30 -3.33 -5.78 9.68
CA GLU A 30 -4.22 -5.94 8.53
C GLU A 30 -3.66 -5.22 7.28
N LEU A 31 -3.01 -4.06 7.45
CA LEU A 31 -2.34 -3.38 6.33
C LEU A 31 -1.18 -4.20 5.77
N ILE A 32 -0.41 -4.89 6.60
CA ILE A 32 0.68 -5.78 6.14
C ILE A 32 0.07 -6.95 5.36
N GLU A 33 -0.91 -7.65 5.95
CA GLU A 33 -1.61 -8.76 5.32
C GLU A 33 -2.24 -8.36 3.99
N ALA A 34 -2.84 -7.17 3.93
CA ALA A 34 -3.42 -6.63 2.71
C ALA A 34 -2.39 -6.36 1.61
N MET A 35 -1.18 -5.91 1.96
CA MET A 35 -0.10 -5.73 0.98
C MET A 35 0.38 -7.09 0.47
N GLU A 36 0.57 -8.06 1.36
CA GLU A 36 0.96 -9.43 1.00
C GLU A 36 -0.08 -10.09 0.11
N TRP A 37 -1.37 -9.96 0.42
CA TRP A 37 -2.47 -10.48 -0.38
C TRP A 37 -2.53 -9.85 -1.78
N GLN A 38 -2.07 -8.60 -1.93
CA GLN A 38 -1.95 -7.92 -3.21
C GLN A 38 -0.68 -8.30 -4.00
N GLY A 39 0.13 -9.23 -3.49
CA GLY A 39 1.38 -9.68 -4.13
C GLY A 39 2.60 -8.80 -3.83
N PHE A 40 2.49 -7.92 -2.83
CA PHE A 40 3.59 -7.04 -2.43
C PHE A 40 4.40 -7.61 -1.26
N ASP A 41 5.65 -7.18 -1.16
CA ASP A 41 6.50 -7.36 0.02
C ASP A 41 6.91 -5.99 0.58
N ILE A 42 6.94 -5.81 1.89
CA ILE A 42 7.33 -4.55 2.55
C ILE A 42 8.82 -4.59 2.98
N GLY A 43 9.41 -5.79 3.04
CA GLY A 43 10.79 -6.04 3.43
C GLY A 43 11.13 -5.64 4.88
N GLY A 44 12.22 -6.21 5.41
CA GLY A 44 12.75 -5.88 6.73
C GLY A 44 11.69 -5.94 7.85
N ARG A 45 11.64 -4.90 8.70
CA ARG A 45 10.67 -4.81 9.82
C ARG A 45 9.36 -4.16 9.35
N ALA A 46 8.48 -4.95 8.72
CA ALA A 46 7.25 -4.48 8.08
C ALA A 46 6.41 -3.50 8.92
N SER A 47 6.13 -3.81 10.21
CA SER A 47 5.33 -2.91 11.06
C SER A 47 5.96 -1.53 11.28
N LYS A 48 7.30 -1.46 11.31
CA LYS A 48 8.03 -0.18 11.39
C LYS A 48 7.92 0.56 10.07
N GLN A 49 8.18 -0.11 8.95
CA GLN A 49 8.09 0.45 7.61
C GLN A 49 6.70 1.04 7.33
N VAL A 50 5.63 0.29 7.65
CA VAL A 50 4.24 0.76 7.56
C VAL A 50 4.02 1.99 8.44
N SER A 51 4.41 1.93 9.72
CA SER A 51 4.22 3.05 10.64
C SER A 51 4.97 4.32 10.20
N ASP A 52 6.19 4.17 9.67
CA ASP A 52 7.00 5.29 9.19
C ASP A 52 6.41 5.86 7.88
N ALA A 53 5.97 5.02 6.95
CA ALA A 53 5.27 5.44 5.74
C ALA A 53 3.98 6.21 6.06
N LEU A 54 3.15 5.70 6.99
CA LEU A 54 1.92 6.36 7.43
C LEU A 54 2.21 7.65 8.21
N ARG A 55 3.31 7.74 8.96
CA ARG A 55 3.73 8.99 9.61
C ARG A 55 3.95 10.10 8.59
N TRP A 56 4.53 9.78 7.43
CA TRP A 56 4.71 10.75 6.34
C TRP A 56 3.38 11.22 5.73
N GLU A 57 2.45 10.30 5.48
CA GLU A 57 1.14 10.66 4.91
C GLU A 57 0.24 11.39 5.92
N ARG A 58 0.40 11.10 7.22
CA ARG A 58 -0.22 11.87 8.31
C ARG A 58 0.21 13.33 8.33
N ARG A 59 1.51 13.62 8.16
CA ARG A 59 2.01 14.99 8.07
C ARG A 59 1.42 15.75 6.87
N ARG A 60 0.98 15.04 5.84
CA ARG A 60 0.31 15.60 4.66
C ARG A 60 -1.22 15.66 4.79
N GLY A 61 -1.80 15.24 5.93
CA GLY A 61 -3.24 15.21 6.15
C GLY A 61 -4.00 14.10 5.43
N ARG A 62 -3.29 13.22 4.69
CA ARG A 62 -3.88 12.18 3.83
C ARG A 62 -4.26 10.91 4.59
N VAL A 63 -3.69 10.72 5.77
CA VAL A 63 -3.95 9.61 6.69
C VAL A 63 -4.16 10.19 8.09
N ARG A 64 -5.00 9.55 8.90
CA ARG A 64 -5.21 9.86 10.32
C ARG A 64 -4.80 8.66 11.17
N ARG A 65 -4.19 8.92 12.33
CA ARG A 65 -3.99 7.88 13.37
C ARG A 65 -5.19 7.96 14.30
N LEU A 66 -5.95 6.88 14.39
CA LEU A 66 -7.19 6.83 15.17
C LEU A 66 -6.93 6.23 16.57
N ALA A 67 -6.06 5.23 16.64
CA ALA A 67 -5.60 4.64 17.90
C ALA A 67 -4.15 4.13 17.78
N ARG A 68 -3.66 3.40 18.79
CA ARG A 68 -2.37 2.70 18.68
C ARG A 68 -2.50 1.61 17.61
N GLY A 69 -1.68 1.69 16.57
CA GLY A 69 -1.69 0.72 15.48
C GLY A 69 -2.89 0.82 14.52
N LEU A 70 -3.86 1.71 14.76
CA LEU A 70 -5.04 1.89 13.91
C LEU A 70 -4.96 3.21 13.15
N TYR A 71 -5.08 3.13 11.82
CA TYR A 71 -5.03 4.28 10.92
C TYR A 71 -6.29 4.32 10.06
N GLY A 72 -6.66 5.50 9.57
CA GLY A 72 -7.79 5.68 8.66
C GLY A 72 -7.52 6.75 7.61
N PRO A 73 -8.41 6.90 6.62
CA PRO A 73 -8.24 7.88 5.55
C PRO A 73 -8.35 9.31 6.09
N GLY A 74 -7.49 10.18 5.58
CA GLY A 74 -7.61 11.64 5.71
C GLY A 74 -8.12 12.26 4.42
N TYR A 75 -7.89 13.56 4.23
CA TYR A 75 -8.26 14.26 3.00
C TYR A 75 -7.16 14.11 1.94
N VAL A 76 -7.55 13.72 0.72
CA VAL A 76 -6.66 13.63 -0.43
C VAL A 76 -7.28 14.41 -1.59
N PRO A 77 -6.62 15.46 -2.11
CA PRO A 77 -7.11 16.18 -3.28
C PRO A 77 -7.29 15.23 -4.47
N ARG A 78 -8.35 15.42 -5.26
CA ARG A 78 -8.75 14.51 -6.34
C ARG A 78 -7.62 14.18 -7.33
N ALA A 79 -6.83 15.19 -7.74
CA ALA A 79 -5.69 14.97 -8.63
C ALA A 79 -4.58 14.11 -7.99
N THR A 80 -4.37 14.27 -6.68
CA THR A 80 -3.40 13.46 -5.93
C THR A 80 -3.90 12.03 -5.79
N GLU A 81 -5.17 11.84 -5.46
CA GLU A 81 -5.82 10.54 -5.37
C GLU A 81 -5.72 9.80 -6.70
N TYR A 82 -6.05 10.46 -7.81
CA TYR A 82 -5.91 9.88 -9.16
C TYR A 82 -4.48 9.41 -9.44
N ARG A 83 -3.47 10.23 -9.15
CA ARG A 83 -2.06 9.86 -9.32
C ARG A 83 -1.66 8.67 -8.45
N ILE A 84 -2.10 8.64 -7.18
CA ILE A 84 -1.85 7.52 -6.26
C ILE A 84 -2.48 6.25 -6.82
N HIS A 85 -3.74 6.32 -7.22
CA HIS A 85 -4.50 5.20 -7.77
C HIS A 85 -3.83 4.60 -9.02
N GLN A 86 -3.48 5.45 -10.00
CA GLN A 86 -2.79 5.00 -11.21
C GLN A 86 -1.45 4.32 -10.90
N ARG A 87 -0.66 4.90 -9.98
CA ARG A 87 0.61 4.29 -9.56
C ARG A 87 0.39 2.92 -8.92
N VAL A 88 -0.61 2.78 -8.04
CA VAL A 88 -0.92 1.51 -7.37
C VAL A 88 -1.42 0.47 -8.38
N LEU A 89 -2.22 0.86 -9.39
CA LEU A 89 -2.61 -0.05 -10.47
C LEU A 89 -1.41 -0.56 -11.25
N THR A 90 -0.46 0.31 -11.61
CA THR A 90 0.79 -0.10 -12.28
C THR A 90 1.59 -1.08 -11.42
N LEU A 91 1.72 -0.83 -10.11
CA LEU A 91 2.43 -1.71 -9.19
C LEU A 91 1.75 -3.08 -9.09
N ARG A 92 0.41 -3.12 -8.97
CA ARG A 92 -0.35 -4.37 -8.94
C ARG A 92 -0.23 -5.15 -10.25
N ALA A 93 -0.21 -4.47 -11.39
CA ALA A 93 -0.01 -5.11 -12.69
C ALA A 93 1.39 -5.72 -12.82
N ALA A 94 2.42 -5.06 -12.26
CA ALA A 94 3.79 -5.57 -12.25
C ALA A 94 4.02 -6.71 -11.22
N ALA A 95 3.28 -6.68 -10.10
CA ALA A 95 3.34 -7.70 -9.05
C ALA A 95 2.60 -8.98 -9.44
N LYS A 96 1.54 -8.87 -10.26
CA LYS A 96 0.90 -10.05 -10.82
C LYS A 96 1.86 -10.69 -11.83
N PRO A 97 2.18 -11.98 -11.70
CA PRO A 97 2.84 -12.70 -12.78
C PRO A 97 2.04 -12.52 -14.07
N LEU A 98 2.74 -12.21 -15.17
CA LEU A 98 2.19 -12.07 -16.52
C LEU A 98 1.68 -13.44 -17.01
N TRP A 99 0.61 -13.95 -16.41
CA TRP A 99 -0.08 -15.14 -16.88
C TRP A 99 -0.99 -14.75 -18.05
N LEU A 100 -0.38 -14.64 -19.24
CA LEU A 100 -1.11 -14.74 -20.50
C LEU A 100 -0.99 -16.19 -20.99
N GLY A 101 -2.03 -17.00 -20.80
CA GLY A 101 -2.22 -18.20 -21.61
C GLY A 101 -1.39 -19.45 -21.28
N GLY A 102 -1.37 -19.92 -20.03
CA GLY A 102 -1.34 -21.37 -19.76
C GLY A 102 -0.06 -22.19 -20.00
N THR A 103 1.10 -21.62 -20.32
CA THR A 103 2.37 -22.39 -20.37
C THR A 103 3.58 -21.55 -19.98
N ARG A 104 4.48 -22.13 -19.17
CA ARG A 104 5.69 -21.50 -18.63
C ARG A 104 6.81 -21.51 -19.69
N LEU A 105 7.44 -20.35 -19.94
CA LEU A 105 8.78 -20.25 -20.56
C LEU A 105 9.86 -20.43 -19.48
#